data_AF-A0A2N0MNP3-F1
#
_entry.id   AF-A0A2N0MNP3-F1
#
_cell.length_a   1.000
_cell.length_b   1.000
_cell.length_c   1.000
_cell.angle_alpha   90.00
_cell.angle_beta   90.00
_cell.angle_gamma   90.00
#
_symmetry.space_group_name_H-M   'P 1'
#
loop_
_entity.id
_entity.type
_entity.pdbx_description
1 polymer ?
#
loop_
_entity_poly.entity_id
_entity_poly.type
_entity_poly.pdbx_seq_one_letter_code
_entity_poly.pdbx_strand_id
1 'polypeptide(L)'
;MGPGAADISEIIPLVSEKLPGLEPASPLEPEQARFRLFDSISHFLVNAARSQPLMLVLDDLHWADKPSLLLLEFLAGQLSDSNIMILGTYRDIEASREHPLSNTLARLARSESYAREELGRLEGESVAQLISDISGQEPSQELVATIHARTEGNPFFMTELIRLLEERQSTDGAPVDTVLSGLEIPQSVLEVIGQRLNRLSTECEAALTTAAVIGRQFDFELTDRRFQRDSVAEGDR
;
A
#
# COMPACT_ATOMS: atom_id res chain seq x y z
N MET A 1 -18.27 -15.03 22.76
CA MET A 1 -17.47 -13.88 23.23
C MET A 1 -16.93 -14.27 24.58
N GLY A 2 -15.63 -14.53 24.70
CA GLY A 2 -15.01 -14.92 25.97
C GLY A 2 -14.93 -13.76 26.97
N PRO A 3 -14.17 -13.91 28.07
CA PRO A 3 -14.05 -12.90 29.13
C PRO A 3 -13.43 -11.55 28.72
N GLY A 4 -12.94 -11.42 27.47
CA GLY A 4 -12.29 -10.21 26.96
C GLY A 4 -13.18 -9.19 26.24
N ALA A 5 -14.51 -9.42 26.20
CA ALA A 5 -15.42 -8.52 25.47
C ALA A 5 -15.45 -7.09 26.03
N ALA A 6 -15.29 -6.93 27.35
CA ALA A 6 -15.22 -5.64 28.02
C ALA A 6 -13.97 -4.83 27.57
N ASP A 7 -12.80 -5.45 27.55
CA ASP A 7 -11.54 -4.78 27.16
C ASP A 7 -11.58 -4.32 25.69
N ILE A 8 -12.17 -5.11 24.80
CA ILE A 8 -12.31 -4.76 23.37
C ILE A 8 -13.31 -3.61 23.17
N SER A 9 -14.36 -3.55 24.00
CA SER A 9 -15.41 -2.53 23.89
C SER A 9 -14.92 -1.10 24.21
N GLU A 10 -13.83 -0.96 24.97
CA GLU A 10 -13.22 0.33 25.25
C GLU A 10 -12.57 0.98 24.01
N ILE A 11 -12.17 0.17 23.03
CA ILE A 11 -11.48 0.63 21.81
C ILE A 11 -12.39 0.56 20.59
N ILE A 12 -13.32 -0.41 20.55
CA ILE A 12 -14.23 -0.61 19.42
C ILE A 12 -15.66 -0.33 19.88
N PRO A 13 -16.19 0.89 19.63
CA PRO A 13 -17.54 1.28 20.05
C PRO A 13 -18.64 0.32 19.55
N LEU A 14 -18.43 -0.26 18.36
CA LEU A 14 -19.34 -1.24 17.75
C LEU A 14 -19.54 -2.51 18.60
N VAL A 15 -18.54 -2.90 19.40
CA VAL A 15 -18.65 -4.06 20.31
C VAL A 15 -19.55 -3.72 21.48
N SER A 16 -19.46 -2.50 22.03
CA SER A 16 -20.36 -2.02 23.08
C SER A 16 -21.80 -1.91 22.59
N GLU A 17 -22.00 -1.45 21.36
CA GLU A 17 -23.33 -1.36 20.73
C GLU A 17 -23.98 -2.73 20.54
N LYS A 18 -23.21 -3.75 20.15
CA LYS A 18 -23.71 -5.12 19.94
C LYS A 18 -23.83 -5.95 21.21
N LEU A 19 -23.14 -5.57 22.29
CA LEU A 19 -23.16 -6.26 23.58
C LEU A 19 -23.46 -5.26 24.71
N PRO A 20 -24.70 -4.75 24.79
CA PRO A 20 -25.08 -3.84 25.86
C PRO A 20 -25.02 -4.56 27.22
N GLY A 21 -24.43 -3.90 28.23
CA GLY A 21 -24.34 -4.41 29.60
C GLY A 21 -23.02 -5.09 29.98
N LEU A 22 -21.96 -4.90 29.20
CA LEU A 22 -20.60 -5.27 29.62
C LEU A 22 -20.17 -4.42 30.82
N GLU A 23 -19.72 -5.07 31.89
CA GLU A 23 -19.09 -4.34 33.00
C GLU A 23 -17.75 -3.75 32.53
N PRO A 24 -17.43 -2.50 32.92
CA PRO A 24 -16.18 -1.85 32.54
C PRO A 24 -14.98 -2.64 33.08
N ALA A 25 -13.89 -2.63 32.31
CA ALA A 25 -12.67 -3.33 32.71
C ALA A 25 -12.13 -2.73 34.02
N SER A 26 -11.61 -3.59 34.91
CA SER A 26 -10.98 -3.13 36.15
C SER A 26 -9.73 -2.30 35.81
N PRO A 27 -9.49 -1.17 36.50
CA PRO A 27 -8.31 -0.36 36.25
C PRO A 27 -7.04 -1.15 36.57
N LEU A 28 -6.13 -1.21 35.59
CA LEU A 28 -4.84 -1.89 35.67
C LEU A 28 -3.71 -0.90 35.34
N GLU A 29 -2.50 -1.26 35.74
CA GLU A 29 -1.30 -0.55 35.27
C GLU A 29 -1.20 -0.63 33.73
N PRO A 30 -0.67 0.41 33.04
CA PRO A 30 -0.74 0.52 31.58
C PRO A 30 -0.22 -0.70 30.81
N GLU A 31 0.86 -1.32 31.28
CA GLU A 31 1.44 -2.50 30.63
C GLU A 31 0.56 -3.76 30.80
N GLN A 32 -0.05 -3.93 31.97
CA GLN A 32 -0.97 -5.03 32.25
C GLN A 32 -2.29 -4.86 31.49
N ALA A 33 -2.80 -3.63 31.40
CA ALA A 33 -3.98 -3.30 30.60
C ALA A 33 -3.74 -3.64 29.12
N ARG A 34 -2.58 -3.29 28.57
CA ARG A 34 -2.20 -3.63 27.18
C ARG A 34 -2.11 -5.13 26.95
N PHE A 35 -1.43 -5.87 27.84
CA PHE A 35 -1.33 -7.32 27.72
C PHE A 35 -2.73 -7.96 27.77
N ARG A 36 -3.58 -7.54 28.71
CA ARG A 36 -4.94 -8.02 28.83
C ARG A 36 -5.75 -7.74 27.57
N LEU A 37 -5.65 -6.55 27.01
CA LEU A 37 -6.29 -6.20 25.75
C LEU A 37 -5.83 -7.13 24.61
N PHE A 38 -4.52 -7.34 24.48
CA PHE A 38 -3.96 -8.18 23.42
C PHE A 38 -4.43 -9.63 23.55
N ASP A 39 -4.44 -10.15 24.78
CA ASP A 39 -4.95 -11.48 25.11
C ASP A 39 -6.47 -11.61 24.90
N SER A 40 -7.22 -10.56 25.21
CA SER A 40 -8.66 -10.49 24.96
C SER A 40 -8.96 -10.53 23.46
N ILE A 41 -8.20 -9.80 22.64
CA ILE A 41 -8.31 -9.80 21.17
C ILE A 41 -7.94 -11.17 20.61
N SER A 42 -6.83 -11.78 21.04
CA SER A 42 -6.43 -13.12 20.55
C SER A 42 -7.51 -14.16 20.87
N HIS A 43 -7.99 -14.21 22.12
CA HIS A 43 -9.06 -15.11 22.52
C HIS A 43 -10.36 -14.87 21.74
N PHE A 44 -10.70 -13.62 21.47
CA PHE A 44 -11.85 -13.29 20.64
C PHE A 44 -11.70 -13.89 19.23
N LEU A 45 -10.55 -13.66 18.58
CA LEU A 45 -10.28 -14.15 17.23
C LEU A 45 -10.27 -15.68 17.18
N VAL A 46 -9.58 -16.34 18.12
CA VAL A 46 -9.54 -17.80 18.23
C VAL A 46 -10.95 -18.38 18.39
N ASN A 47 -11.76 -17.79 19.27
CA ASN A 47 -13.13 -18.26 19.47
C ASN A 47 -14.00 -18.05 18.23
N ALA A 48 -13.82 -16.94 17.51
CA ALA A 48 -14.53 -16.69 16.26
C ALA A 48 -14.11 -17.70 15.16
N ALA A 49 -12.83 -18.08 15.12
CA ALA A 49 -12.28 -19.04 14.17
C ALA A 49 -12.70 -20.51 14.41
N ARG A 50 -13.32 -20.82 15.57
CA ARG A 50 -13.82 -22.17 15.85
C ARG A 50 -14.98 -22.59 14.96
N SER A 51 -15.79 -21.63 14.52
CA SER A 51 -16.97 -21.93 13.70
C SER A 51 -16.64 -22.01 12.22
N GLN A 52 -15.67 -21.22 11.76
CA GLN A 52 -15.17 -21.19 10.39
C GLN A 52 -13.78 -20.56 10.37
N PRO A 53 -12.90 -20.93 9.41
CA PRO A 53 -11.61 -20.28 9.24
C PRO A 53 -11.74 -18.77 9.03
N LEU A 54 -10.79 -17.99 9.56
CA LEU A 54 -10.77 -16.53 9.42
C LEU A 54 -9.53 -16.08 8.65
N MET A 55 -9.72 -15.09 7.77
CA MET A 55 -8.62 -14.33 7.15
C MET A 55 -8.71 -12.89 7.61
N LEU A 56 -7.67 -12.41 8.30
CA LEU A 56 -7.52 -11.02 8.70
C LEU A 56 -6.61 -10.31 7.69
N VAL A 57 -7.20 -9.42 6.90
CA VAL A 57 -6.45 -8.59 5.94
C VAL A 57 -6.13 -7.24 6.59
N LEU A 58 -4.85 -6.95 6.73
CA LEU A 58 -4.33 -5.70 7.29
C LEU A 58 -3.66 -4.93 6.15
N ASP A 59 -4.32 -3.85 5.72
CA ASP A 59 -3.80 -3.00 4.65
C ASP A 59 -2.83 -1.94 5.18
N ASP A 60 -1.91 -1.50 4.34
CA ASP A 60 -0.99 -0.38 4.60
C ASP A 60 -0.23 -0.46 5.95
N LEU A 61 0.33 -1.63 6.31
CA LEU A 61 1.06 -1.82 7.58
C LEU A 61 2.23 -0.86 7.80
N HIS A 62 2.72 -0.22 6.75
CA HIS A 62 3.76 0.81 6.81
C HIS A 62 3.30 2.10 7.50
N TRP A 63 1.99 2.33 7.63
CA TRP A 63 1.43 3.45 8.41
C TRP A 63 1.00 3.05 9.82
N ALA A 64 1.13 1.76 10.18
CA ALA A 64 0.74 1.30 11.50
C ALA A 64 1.62 1.91 12.59
N ASP A 65 0.98 2.35 13.66
CA ASP A 65 1.68 2.84 14.84
C ASP A 65 2.33 1.69 15.62
N LYS A 66 3.24 2.06 16.54
CA LYS A 66 4.00 1.08 17.31
C LYS A 66 3.09 0.13 18.14
N PRO A 67 2.03 0.60 18.83
CA PRO A 67 1.09 -0.30 19.50
C PRO A 67 0.42 -1.32 18.58
N SER A 68 -0.01 -0.92 17.38
CA SER A 68 -0.63 -1.83 16.41
C SER A 68 0.34 -2.91 15.91
N LEU A 69 1.59 -2.53 15.65
CA LEU A 69 2.63 -3.48 15.27
C LEU A 69 2.95 -4.48 16.39
N LEU A 70 2.97 -4.04 17.65
CA LEU A 70 3.13 -4.93 18.80
C LEU A 70 1.96 -5.90 18.96
N LEU A 71 0.73 -5.47 18.68
CA LEU A 71 -0.42 -6.36 18.66
C LEU A 71 -0.27 -7.41 17.55
N LEU A 72 0.18 -7.01 16.36
CA LEU A 72 0.44 -7.95 15.26
C LEU A 72 1.48 -9.01 15.65
N GLU A 73 2.60 -8.61 16.27
CA GLU A 73 3.60 -9.56 16.79
C GLU A 73 3.00 -10.52 17.82
N PHE A 74 2.19 -10.01 18.75
CA PHE A 74 1.53 -10.82 19.76
C PHE A 74 0.56 -11.84 19.13
N LEU A 75 -0.28 -11.39 18.20
CA LEU A 75 -1.23 -12.25 17.50
C LEU A 75 -0.51 -13.31 16.67
N ALA A 76 0.54 -12.95 15.93
CA ALA A 76 1.29 -13.92 15.14
C ALA A 76 1.87 -15.07 15.98
N GLY A 77 2.26 -14.81 17.23
CA GLY A 77 2.72 -15.85 18.15
C GLY A 77 1.59 -16.70 18.75
N GLN A 78 0.45 -16.09 19.06
CA GLN A 78 -0.68 -16.77 19.72
C GLN A 78 -1.57 -17.56 18.75
N LEU A 79 -1.60 -17.17 17.48
CA LEU A 79 -2.54 -17.73 16.50
C LEU A 79 -1.95 -18.86 15.66
N SER A 80 -0.69 -19.26 15.92
CA SER A 80 0.08 -20.28 15.18
C SER A 80 -0.69 -21.60 14.96
N ASP A 81 -1.44 -22.04 15.96
CA ASP A 81 -2.19 -23.31 15.94
C ASP A 81 -3.70 -23.12 15.67
N SER A 82 -4.10 -21.93 15.22
CA SER A 82 -5.50 -21.58 14.98
C SER A 82 -5.84 -21.56 13.50
N ASN A 83 -7.13 -21.70 13.16
CA ASN A 83 -7.62 -21.56 11.78
C ASN A 83 -7.72 -20.08 11.34
N ILE A 84 -6.64 -19.32 11.55
CA ILE A 84 -6.57 -17.89 11.27
C ILE A 84 -5.35 -17.59 10.41
N MET A 85 -5.58 -16.95 9.26
CA MET A 85 -4.51 -16.39 8.43
C MET A 85 -4.49 -14.88 8.59
N ILE A 86 -3.31 -14.29 8.84
CA ILE A 86 -3.11 -12.84 8.79
C ILE A 86 -2.39 -12.51 7.49
N LEU A 87 -3.04 -11.73 6.63
CA LEU A 87 -2.46 -11.19 5.40
C LEU A 87 -2.16 -9.71 5.62
N GLY A 88 -0.89 -9.35 5.61
CA GLY A 88 -0.44 -7.95 5.71
C GLY A 88 0.08 -7.43 4.39
N THR A 89 -0.36 -6.25 3.97
CA THR A 89 0.22 -5.53 2.83
C THR A 89 1.02 -4.33 3.31
N TYR A 90 2.09 -3.98 2.60
CA TYR A 90 2.87 -2.77 2.88
C TYR A 90 3.69 -2.35 1.67
N ARG A 91 4.19 -1.10 1.71
CA ARG A 91 5.05 -0.52 0.67
C ARG A 91 6.51 -0.59 1.11
N ASP A 92 7.35 -1.20 0.28
CA ASP A 92 8.76 -1.45 0.61
C ASP A 92 9.59 -0.15 0.71
N ILE A 93 9.21 0.88 -0.07
CA ILE A 93 9.92 2.17 -0.13
C ILE A 93 9.81 2.96 1.18
N GLU A 94 8.73 2.78 1.95
CA GLU A 94 8.50 3.48 3.22
C GLU A 94 9.05 2.67 4.43
N ALA A 95 9.46 1.42 4.22
CA ALA A 95 10.06 0.55 5.22
C ALA A 95 11.61 0.66 5.23
N SER A 96 12.14 1.85 5.49
CA SER A 96 13.59 2.03 5.71
C SER A 96 14.11 1.08 6.81
N ARG A 97 15.43 0.86 6.89
CA ARG A 97 16.02 0.02 7.97
C ARG A 97 15.67 0.51 9.38
N GLU A 98 15.28 1.77 9.53
CA GLU A 98 14.91 2.39 10.80
C GLU A 98 13.40 2.37 11.06
N HIS A 99 12.58 1.98 10.08
CA HIS A 99 11.13 1.97 10.21
C HIS A 99 10.67 0.89 11.23
N PRO A 100 9.72 1.19 12.15
CA PRO A 100 9.22 0.23 13.13
C PRO A 100 8.71 -1.09 12.52
N LEU A 101 8.08 -1.01 11.34
CA LEU A 101 7.63 -2.19 10.59
C LEU A 101 8.78 -3.14 10.25
N SER A 102 9.96 -2.63 9.88
CA SER A 102 11.11 -3.46 9.50
C SER A 102 11.55 -4.38 10.63
N ASN A 103 11.55 -3.88 11.87
CA ASN A 103 11.83 -4.68 13.06
C ASN A 103 10.74 -5.72 13.34
N THR A 104 9.49 -5.34 13.11
CA THR A 104 8.32 -6.21 13.28
C THR A 104 8.40 -7.39 12.31
N LEU A 105 8.61 -7.12 11.02
CA LEU A 105 8.77 -8.12 9.97
C LEU A 105 9.96 -9.05 10.26
N ALA A 106 11.09 -8.52 10.72
CA ALA A 106 12.26 -9.33 11.08
C ALA A 106 12.02 -10.26 12.28
N ARG A 107 11.11 -9.92 13.19
CA ARG A 107 10.67 -10.81 14.28
C ARG A 107 9.71 -11.87 13.77
N LEU A 108 8.73 -11.47 12.96
CA LEU A 108 7.75 -12.37 12.35
C LEU A 108 8.41 -13.41 11.43
N ALA A 109 9.44 -13.03 10.70
CA ALA A 109 10.21 -13.91 9.81
C ALA A 109 10.93 -15.07 10.54
N ARG A 110 10.97 -15.06 11.87
CA ARG A 110 11.50 -16.18 12.67
C ARG A 110 10.46 -17.30 12.88
N SER A 111 9.19 -17.03 12.58
CA SER A 111 8.11 -18.01 12.64
C SER A 111 8.11 -18.86 11.39
N GLU A 112 7.89 -20.17 11.53
CA GLU A 112 7.77 -21.10 10.39
C GLU A 112 6.53 -20.81 9.53
N SER A 113 5.49 -20.20 10.13
CA SER A 113 4.25 -19.84 9.44
C SER A 113 4.33 -18.51 8.68
N TYR A 114 5.49 -17.84 8.69
CA TYR A 114 5.69 -16.57 7.99
C TYR A 114 6.03 -16.80 6.52
N ALA A 115 5.31 -16.11 5.63
CA ALA A 115 5.61 -16.01 4.22
C ALA A 115 5.60 -14.53 3.79
N ARG A 116 6.49 -14.17 2.88
CA ARG A 116 6.57 -12.84 2.26
C ARG A 116 6.61 -13.01 0.75
N GLU A 117 5.65 -12.41 0.07
CA GLU A 117 5.62 -12.32 -1.38
C GLU A 117 5.93 -10.88 -1.79
N GLU A 118 6.92 -10.70 -2.64
CA GLU A 118 7.27 -9.40 -3.20
C GLU A 118 6.53 -9.21 -4.53
N LEU A 119 5.70 -8.18 -4.60
CA LEU A 119 4.94 -7.87 -5.81
C LEU A 119 5.75 -6.91 -6.69
N GLY A 120 6.31 -7.46 -7.76
CA GLY A 120 7.00 -6.71 -8.80
C GLY A 120 6.06 -6.01 -9.78
N ARG A 121 6.67 -5.38 -10.78
CA ARG A 121 5.93 -4.83 -11.93
C ARG A 121 5.45 -5.98 -12.81
N LEU A 122 4.36 -5.77 -13.55
CA LEU A 122 3.85 -6.75 -14.52
C LEU A 122 4.72 -6.76 -15.76
N GLU A 123 5.09 -7.97 -16.20
CA GLU A 123 5.91 -8.18 -17.38
C GLU A 123 5.30 -9.26 -18.28
N GLY A 124 5.72 -9.26 -19.55
CA GLY A 124 5.45 -10.35 -20.49
C GLY A 124 3.97 -10.70 -20.61
N GLU A 125 3.65 -11.98 -20.40
CA GLU A 125 2.30 -12.54 -20.56
C GLU A 125 1.29 -11.93 -19.58
N SER A 126 1.71 -11.52 -18.38
CA SER A 126 0.82 -10.91 -17.39
C SER A 126 0.25 -9.57 -17.85
N VAL A 127 0.98 -8.85 -18.72
CA VAL A 127 0.48 -7.61 -19.34
C VAL A 127 -0.63 -7.92 -20.34
N ALA A 128 -0.41 -8.91 -21.21
CA ALA A 128 -1.40 -9.32 -22.19
C ALA A 128 -2.67 -9.84 -21.51
N GLN A 129 -2.52 -10.65 -20.46
CA GLN A 129 -3.65 -11.14 -19.67
C GLN A 129 -4.44 -9.99 -19.03
N LEU A 130 -3.77 -9.02 -18.40
CA LEU A 130 -4.45 -7.87 -17.81
C LEU A 130 -5.24 -7.06 -18.85
N ILE A 131 -4.66 -6.83 -20.03
CA ILE A 131 -5.36 -6.12 -21.11
C ILE A 131 -6.57 -6.93 -21.59
N SER A 132 -6.42 -8.25 -21.72
CA SER A 132 -7.51 -9.13 -22.12
C SER A 132 -8.65 -9.17 -21.11
N ASP A 133 -8.33 -9.25 -19.82
CA ASP A 133 -9.32 -9.30 -18.74
C ASP A 133 -10.14 -8.00 -18.65
N ILE A 134 -9.52 -6.86 -18.94
CA ILE A 134 -10.18 -5.55 -18.92
C ILE A 134 -11.01 -5.33 -20.20
N SER A 135 -10.39 -5.53 -21.37
CA SER A 135 -11.00 -5.24 -22.68
C SER A 135 -11.91 -6.33 -23.22
N GLY A 136 -11.85 -7.53 -22.64
CA GLY A 136 -12.55 -8.71 -23.11
C GLY A 136 -12.07 -9.22 -24.49
N GLN A 137 -10.93 -8.74 -24.99
CA GLN A 137 -10.37 -9.10 -26.29
C GLN A 137 -8.88 -9.44 -26.17
N GLU A 138 -8.38 -10.32 -27.03
CA GLU A 138 -6.94 -10.62 -27.08
C GLU A 138 -6.18 -9.40 -27.66
N PRO A 139 -5.22 -8.82 -26.92
CA PRO A 139 -4.48 -7.65 -27.41
C PRO A 139 -3.44 -8.04 -28.47
N SER A 140 -3.14 -7.12 -29.39
CA SER A 140 -1.99 -7.29 -30.28
C SER A 140 -0.67 -7.18 -29.50
N GLN A 141 0.39 -7.86 -29.95
CA GLN A 141 1.71 -7.75 -29.33
C GLN A 141 2.24 -6.30 -29.32
N GLU A 142 1.89 -5.51 -30.32
CA GLU A 142 2.24 -4.09 -30.40
C GLU A 142 1.55 -3.26 -29.32
N LEU A 143 0.27 -3.54 -29.04
CA LEU A 143 -0.47 -2.89 -27.96
C LEU A 143 0.11 -3.24 -26.59
N VAL A 144 0.41 -4.52 -26.37
CA VAL A 144 1.08 -5.02 -25.16
C VAL A 144 2.40 -4.28 -24.94
N ALA A 145 3.26 -4.21 -25.97
CA ALA A 145 4.54 -3.53 -25.90
C ALA A 145 4.40 -2.04 -25.63
N THR A 146 3.43 -1.38 -26.26
CA THR A 146 3.21 0.07 -26.10
C THR A 146 2.68 0.43 -24.71
N ILE A 147 1.68 -0.31 -24.22
CA ILE A 147 1.16 -0.13 -22.86
C ILE A 147 2.26 -0.41 -21.84
N HIS A 148 3.02 -1.49 -21.99
CA HIS A 148 4.13 -1.80 -21.11
C HIS A 148 5.21 -0.70 -21.14
N ALA A 149 5.60 -0.18 -22.31
CA ALA A 149 6.61 0.87 -22.43
C ALA A 149 6.19 2.22 -21.81
N ARG A 150 4.88 2.51 -21.76
CA ARG A 150 4.35 3.73 -21.15
C ARG A 150 4.16 3.63 -19.65
N THR A 151 3.72 2.46 -19.19
CA THR A 151 3.34 2.23 -17.79
C THR A 151 4.46 1.57 -16.99
N GLU A 152 5.47 1.08 -17.70
CA GLU A 152 6.60 0.30 -17.20
C GLU A 152 6.16 -0.87 -16.32
N GLY A 153 5.01 -1.48 -16.65
CA GLY A 153 4.45 -2.61 -15.89
C GLY A 153 3.70 -2.21 -14.61
N ASN A 154 3.38 -0.94 -14.41
CA ASN A 154 2.58 -0.50 -13.26
C ASN A 154 1.08 -0.87 -13.45
N PRO A 155 0.52 -1.81 -12.66
CA PRO A 155 -0.85 -2.31 -12.90
C PRO A 155 -1.93 -1.22 -12.83
N PHE A 156 -1.76 -0.24 -11.94
CA PHE A 156 -2.70 0.86 -11.80
C PHE A 156 -2.68 1.73 -13.06
N PHE A 157 -1.49 2.17 -13.50
CA PHE A 157 -1.38 2.99 -14.71
C PHE A 157 -1.84 2.21 -15.96
N MET A 158 -1.52 0.92 -16.05
CA MET A 158 -2.03 0.07 -17.14
C MET A 158 -3.55 0.06 -17.19
N THR A 159 -4.20 -0.21 -16.06
CA THR A 159 -5.66 -0.26 -15.96
C THR A 159 -6.30 1.06 -16.39
N GLU A 160 -5.75 2.18 -15.92
CA GLU A 160 -6.27 3.51 -16.25
C GLU A 160 -6.02 3.89 -17.72
N LEU A 161 -4.90 3.48 -18.30
CA LEU A 161 -4.63 3.70 -19.72
C LEU A 161 -5.55 2.85 -20.60
N ILE A 162 -5.83 1.60 -20.23
CA ILE A 162 -6.76 0.72 -20.96
C ILE A 162 -8.18 1.28 -20.91
N ARG A 163 -8.64 1.71 -19.74
CA ARG A 163 -9.96 2.37 -19.60
C ARG A 163 -10.08 3.63 -20.45
N LEU A 164 -9.04 4.47 -20.46
CA LEU A 164 -9.02 5.66 -21.32
C LEU A 164 -9.12 5.31 -22.81
N LEU A 165 -8.48 4.23 -23.24
CA LEU A 165 -8.58 3.75 -24.62
C LEU A 165 -10.01 3.32 -24.97
N GLU A 166 -10.66 2.54 -24.10
CA GLU A 166 -12.03 2.09 -24.30
C GLU A 166 -13.02 3.26 -24.34
N GLU A 167 -12.85 4.25 -23.45
CA GLU A 167 -13.65 5.46 -23.42
C GLU A 167 -13.50 6.27 -24.72
N ARG A 168 -12.27 6.47 -25.20
CA ARG A 168 -11.98 7.21 -26.44
C ARG A 168 -12.47 6.48 -27.69
N GLN A 169 -12.34 5.15 -27.72
CA GLN A 169 -12.86 4.34 -28.80
C GLN A 169 -14.40 4.39 -28.83
N SER A 170 -15.04 4.37 -27.67
CA SER A 170 -16.51 4.42 -27.56
C SER A 170 -17.08 5.81 -27.87
N THR A 171 -16.38 6.89 -27.50
CA THR A 171 -16.89 8.27 -27.62
C THR A 171 -16.67 8.82 -29.04
N ASP A 172 -15.44 8.74 -29.55
CA ASP A 172 -15.05 9.43 -30.79
C ASP A 172 -14.50 8.47 -31.86
N GLY A 173 -14.48 7.16 -31.60
CA GLY A 173 -13.89 6.18 -32.51
C GLY A 173 -12.38 6.39 -32.73
N ALA A 174 -11.71 7.06 -31.78
CA ALA A 174 -10.32 7.45 -31.92
C ALA A 174 -9.43 6.19 -32.11
N PRO A 175 -8.51 6.19 -33.10
CA PRO A 175 -7.56 5.09 -33.24
C PRO A 175 -6.70 4.95 -31.99
N VAL A 176 -6.46 3.71 -31.56
CA VAL A 176 -5.60 3.36 -30.42
C VAL A 176 -4.25 4.08 -30.51
N ASP A 177 -3.63 4.11 -31.69
CA ASP A 177 -2.36 4.79 -31.94
C ASP A 177 -2.42 6.29 -31.66
N THR A 178 -3.57 6.94 -31.87
CA THR A 178 -3.72 8.38 -31.63
C THR A 178 -3.72 8.69 -30.13
N VAL A 179 -4.43 7.88 -29.35
CA VAL A 179 -4.48 8.01 -27.88
C VAL A 179 -3.12 7.63 -27.27
N LEU A 180 -2.49 6.56 -27.76
CA LEU A 180 -1.16 6.11 -27.33
C LEU A 180 0.00 6.94 -27.87
N SER A 181 -0.18 7.78 -28.89
CA SER A 181 0.82 8.77 -29.31
C SER A 181 0.62 10.11 -28.61
N GLY A 182 -0.60 10.40 -28.15
CA GLY A 182 -0.92 11.60 -27.40
C GLY A 182 -0.22 11.65 -26.03
N LEU A 183 0.01 12.87 -25.52
CA LEU A 183 0.45 13.12 -24.14
C LEU A 183 -0.71 12.95 -23.14
N GLU A 184 -1.80 12.30 -23.54
CA GLU A 184 -2.98 12.17 -22.72
C GLU A 184 -2.73 11.13 -21.62
N ILE A 185 -2.52 11.63 -20.40
CA ILE A 185 -2.34 10.83 -19.20
C ILE A 185 -3.70 10.78 -18.50
N PRO A 186 -4.18 9.60 -18.05
CA PRO A 186 -5.41 9.50 -17.28
C PRO A 186 -5.40 10.43 -16.06
N GLN A 187 -6.51 11.12 -15.80
CA GLN A 187 -6.60 12.09 -14.69
C GLN A 187 -6.30 11.44 -13.33
N SER A 188 -6.77 10.22 -13.11
CA SER A 188 -6.48 9.41 -11.92
C SER A 188 -4.99 9.20 -11.66
N VAL A 189 -4.19 9.03 -12.72
CA VAL A 189 -2.73 8.89 -12.63
C VAL A 189 -2.10 10.22 -12.23
N LEU A 190 -2.57 11.33 -12.80
CA LEU A 190 -2.12 12.67 -12.43
C LEU A 190 -2.48 13.01 -10.97
N GLU A 191 -3.67 12.63 -10.51
CA GLU A 191 -4.11 12.83 -9.13
C GLU A 191 -3.23 12.06 -8.13
N VAL A 192 -2.94 10.79 -8.42
CA VAL A 192 -2.06 9.97 -7.56
C VAL A 192 -0.64 10.53 -7.54
N ILE A 193 -0.11 10.99 -8.68
CA ILE A 193 1.20 11.66 -8.73
C ILE A 193 1.16 12.96 -7.93
N GLY A 194 0.14 13.80 -8.11
CA GLY A 194 -0.03 15.06 -7.38
C GLY A 194 -0.09 14.86 -5.87
N GLN A 195 -0.84 13.87 -5.38
CA GLN A 195 -0.88 13.52 -3.96
C GLN A 195 0.50 13.14 -3.41
N ARG A 196 1.31 12.42 -4.20
CA ARG A 196 2.68 12.06 -3.80
C ARG A 196 3.59 13.28 -3.76
N LEU A 197 3.51 14.16 -4.75
CA LEU A 197 4.30 15.39 -4.81
C LEU A 197 3.96 16.32 -3.63
N ASN A 198 2.69 16.43 -3.25
CA ASN A 198 2.25 17.24 -2.11
C ASN A 198 2.81 16.78 -0.75
N ARG A 199 3.33 15.54 -0.66
CA ARG A 199 3.98 15.03 0.56
C ARG A 199 5.48 15.35 0.62
N LEU A 200 6.04 15.90 -0.46
CA LEU A 200 7.47 16.24 -0.54
C LEU A 200 7.73 17.64 0.00
N SER A 201 8.98 17.89 0.42
CA SER A 201 9.44 19.25 0.67
C SER A 201 9.52 20.04 -0.64
N THR A 202 9.42 21.36 -0.54
CA THR A 202 9.56 22.28 -1.69
C THR A 202 10.88 22.06 -2.44
N GLU A 203 11.96 21.74 -1.72
CA GLU A 203 13.28 21.46 -2.30
C GLU A 203 13.26 20.18 -3.15
N CYS A 204 12.62 19.11 -2.65
CA CYS A 204 12.45 17.88 -3.42
C CYS A 204 11.56 18.08 -4.65
N GLU A 205 10.48 18.86 -4.52
CA GLU A 205 9.61 19.19 -5.64
C GLU A 205 10.34 19.96 -6.74
N ALA A 206 11.14 20.96 -6.37
CA ALA A 206 11.99 21.70 -7.30
C ALA A 206 13.00 20.77 -8.01
N ALA A 207 13.50 19.76 -7.29
CA ALA A 207 14.48 18.83 -7.83
C ALA A 207 13.86 17.92 -8.87
N LEU A 208 12.69 17.37 -8.55
CA LEU A 208 11.92 16.54 -9.46
C LEU A 208 11.46 17.34 -10.69
N THR A 209 11.07 18.59 -10.52
CA THR A 209 10.70 19.48 -11.65
C THR A 209 11.88 19.69 -12.59
N THR A 210 13.06 19.96 -12.04
CA THR A 210 14.29 20.12 -12.83
C THR A 210 14.66 18.82 -13.55
N ALA A 211 14.61 17.69 -12.84
CA ALA A 211 14.86 16.37 -13.40
C ALA A 211 13.89 16.02 -14.55
N ALA A 212 12.60 16.31 -14.39
CA ALA A 212 11.57 16.01 -15.37
C ALA A 212 11.80 16.70 -16.72
N VAL A 213 12.44 17.88 -16.73
CA VAL A 213 12.80 18.61 -17.96
C VAL A 213 14.04 18.01 -18.64
N ILE A 214 14.96 17.40 -17.89
CA ILE A 214 16.18 16.82 -18.43
C ILE A 214 15.87 15.53 -19.21
N GLY A 215 14.97 14.70 -18.68
CA GLY A 215 14.49 13.50 -19.35
C GLY A 215 14.40 12.28 -18.44
N ARG A 216 14.14 11.11 -19.04
CA ARG A 216 13.82 9.87 -18.32
C ARG A 216 15.04 9.19 -17.67
N GLN A 217 16.24 9.46 -18.16
CA GLN A 217 17.52 9.00 -17.62
C GLN A 217 18.52 10.16 -17.70
N PHE A 218 19.22 10.45 -16.60
CA PHE A 218 20.19 11.53 -16.52
C PHE A 218 21.23 11.25 -15.45
N ASP A 219 22.44 11.78 -15.62
CA ASP A 219 23.49 11.71 -14.62
C ASP A 219 23.18 12.64 -13.44
N PHE A 220 23.38 12.15 -12.22
CA PHE A 220 23.10 12.90 -10.99
C PHE A 220 23.81 14.26 -10.92
N GLU A 221 25.01 14.35 -11.52
CA GLU A 221 25.79 15.61 -11.60
C GLU A 221 25.07 16.73 -12.36
N LEU A 222 24.15 16.40 -13.28
CA LEU A 222 23.37 17.40 -14.05
C LEU A 222 22.32 18.11 -13.20
N THR A 223 21.75 17.41 -12.22
CA THR A 223 20.81 17.98 -11.23
C THR A 223 21.54 18.83 -10.18
N ASP A 224 22.72 18.41 -9.72
CA ASP A 224 23.50 19.11 -8.68
C ASP A 224 24.01 20.49 -9.15
N ARG A 225 24.43 20.61 -10.42
CA ARG A 225 24.92 21.90 -10.98
C ARG A 225 23.89 23.02 -11.02
N ARG A 226 22.59 22.71 -10.98
CA ARG A 226 21.52 23.73 -10.97
C ARG A 226 21.13 24.14 -9.56
N PHE A 227 21.05 23.19 -8.62
CA PHE A 227 20.78 23.48 -7.21
C PHE A 227 21.82 24.39 -6.56
N GLN A 228 23.10 24.20 -6.89
CA GLN A 228 24.17 25.08 -6.42
C GLN A 228 24.09 26.51 -7.00
N ARG A 229 23.37 26.71 -8.10
CA ARG A 229 23.28 28.01 -8.78
C ARG A 229 22.13 28.87 -8.25
N ASP A 230 21.03 28.24 -7.83
CA ASP A 230 19.89 28.95 -7.22
C ASP A 230 20.14 29.25 -5.74
N SER A 231 20.85 28.38 -5.00
CA SER A 231 21.21 28.64 -3.59
C SER A 231 22.22 29.79 -3.40
N VAL A 232 22.95 30.20 -4.45
CA VAL A 232 23.86 31.36 -4.42
C VAL A 232 23.13 32.66 -4.80
N ALA A 233 21.98 32.57 -5.48
CA ALA A 233 21.20 33.74 -5.89
C ALA A 233 20.29 34.29 -4.76
N GLU A 234 20.00 33.50 -3.73
CA GLU A 234 19.11 33.87 -2.63
C GLU A 234 19.86 34.41 -1.39
N GLY A 235 21.20 34.41 -1.40
CA GLY A 235 22.06 34.90 -0.32
C GLY A 235 22.53 36.36 -0.45
N ASP A 236 22.06 37.12 -1.44
CA ASP A 236 22.51 38.50 -1.72
C ASP A 236 21.36 39.53 -1.78
N ARG A 237 20.36 39.38 -0.90
CA ARG A 237 19.35 40.41 -0.61
C ARG A 237 19.18 40.66 0.88
#